data_AF-A0A523NQ44-F1
#
_entry.id   AF-A0A523NQ44-F1
#
_cell.length_a   1.000
_cell.length_b   1.000
_cell.length_c   1.000
_cell.angle_alpha   90.00
_cell.angle_beta   90.00
_cell.angle_gamma   90.00
#
_symmetry.space_group_name_H-M   'P 1'
#
loop_
_entity.id
_entity.type
_entity.pdbx_description
1 polymer ?
#
loop_
_entity_poly.entity_id
_entity_poly.type
_entity_poly.pdbx_seq_one_letter_code
_entity_poly.pdbx_strand_id
1 'polypeptide(L)'
;MSAAGIALFALQLTPPEVADEPWRRRLESEIYTVARAAGLTEDPVVYAANYQRYFTALEAIDDELGKRRFLLGGENPSAADEWLAILLCLHDLVFYGLYKLNRQRLEDFSNLAHYTRDVFSDPDLRKAIDFKALQRRFYLESETINPQQRVPLGSINLNSPHDRTIRFGAKANEADIEEEQKKPGLNGEWVRKTSGHRHRIGGGINAKFPAASGRYHLYVANNCPWCHRTVLTRKLKRLDDVISMDVLYYRRDPDRGWQFRPEESGCTPDTLFGYRTIRELYERIGSRESSVPVLWDRETQTIVSNESSEIIRMFDQAFVKFSNGAPQLYPPSLRTQIDGINNITYHAINNGAYKAGFADSQAAYEKAYRKFFDALAILDYMLRGRRFLLGDTLTEADVRLFPTIFRFDPIYYTRFNLNQRMVRDIPSLKRWLDHMLAIPGIAEASNLEHCRRGYFGRTGNNIVPLGPRYRP
;
A
#
# COMPACT_ATOMS: atom_id res chain seq x y z
N MET A 1 -29.60 -16.36 33.35
CA MET A 1 -29.26 -14.92 33.24
C MET A 1 -29.91 -14.40 31.97
N SER A 2 -30.65 -13.28 32.03
CA SER A 2 -31.39 -12.73 30.88
C SER A 2 -30.46 -12.30 29.74
N ALA A 3 -31.01 -11.96 28.57
CA ALA A 3 -30.28 -11.30 27.48
C ALA A 3 -29.60 -9.97 27.90
N ALA A 4 -30.04 -9.34 29.01
CA ALA A 4 -29.32 -8.23 29.65
C ALA A 4 -27.94 -8.66 30.21
N GLY A 5 -27.77 -9.95 30.50
CA GLY A 5 -26.51 -10.58 30.88
C GLY A 5 -25.51 -10.74 29.73
N ILE A 6 -25.90 -10.56 28.47
CA ILE A 6 -24.95 -10.53 27.32
C ILE A 6 -24.26 -9.17 27.27
N ALA A 7 -25.02 -8.08 27.47
CA ALA A 7 -24.45 -6.76 27.71
C ALA A 7 -23.55 -6.78 28.96
N LEU A 8 -23.96 -7.51 30.01
CA LEU A 8 -23.21 -7.61 31.27
C LEU A 8 -21.89 -8.42 31.16
N PHE A 9 -21.82 -9.44 30.30
CA PHE A 9 -20.58 -10.22 30.11
C PHE A 9 -19.58 -9.50 29.21
N ALA A 10 -20.06 -8.74 28.22
CA ALA A 10 -19.21 -7.81 27.47
C ALA A 10 -18.80 -6.58 28.32
N LEU A 11 -19.61 -6.19 29.32
CA LEU A 11 -19.29 -5.18 30.35
C LEU A 11 -18.23 -5.62 31.37
N GLN A 12 -18.01 -6.93 31.59
CA GLN A 12 -16.96 -7.42 32.50
C GLN A 12 -15.55 -7.30 31.90
N LEU A 13 -15.44 -7.05 30.60
CA LEU A 13 -14.17 -6.82 29.89
C LEU A 13 -13.86 -5.33 29.71
N THR A 14 -14.76 -4.42 30.10
CA THR A 14 -14.58 -2.97 29.95
C THR A 14 -14.19 -2.34 31.29
N PRO A 15 -13.07 -1.60 31.39
CA PRO A 15 -12.76 -0.82 32.57
C PRO A 15 -13.93 0.15 32.91
N PRO A 16 -14.27 0.35 34.19
CA PRO A 16 -15.43 1.14 34.61
C PRO A 16 -15.43 2.60 34.12
N GLU A 17 -14.27 3.10 33.68
CA GLU A 17 -14.08 4.47 33.17
C GLU A 17 -14.73 4.72 31.79
N VAL A 18 -15.18 3.67 31.08
CA VAL A 18 -15.69 3.77 29.69
C VAL A 18 -17.22 3.60 29.58
N ALA A 19 -17.93 3.47 30.70
CA ALA A 19 -19.36 3.16 30.71
C ALA A 19 -20.27 4.27 30.12
N ASP A 20 -19.82 5.53 30.07
CA ASP A 20 -20.66 6.70 29.76
C ASP A 20 -20.43 7.35 28.38
N GLU A 21 -19.60 6.76 27.51
CA GLU A 21 -19.29 7.37 26.22
C GLU A 21 -20.52 7.49 25.29
N PRO A 22 -20.73 8.65 24.62
CA PRO A 22 -21.83 8.88 23.68
C PRO A 22 -21.93 7.82 22.57
N TRP A 23 -20.78 7.29 22.13
CA TRP A 23 -20.72 6.26 21.10
C TRP A 23 -21.26 4.92 21.57
N ARG A 24 -21.01 4.52 22.82
CA ARG A 24 -21.57 3.28 23.38
C ARG A 24 -23.09 3.33 23.39
N ARG A 25 -23.68 4.42 23.89
CA ARG A 25 -25.14 4.64 23.89
C ARG A 25 -25.71 4.65 22.48
N ARG A 26 -25.00 5.25 21.53
CA ARG A 26 -25.39 5.25 20.12
C ARG A 26 -25.39 3.82 19.54
N LEU A 27 -24.30 3.06 19.69
CA LEU A 27 -24.19 1.70 19.18
C LEU A 27 -25.23 0.76 19.82
N GLU A 28 -25.45 0.88 21.12
CA GLU A 28 -26.46 0.10 21.82
C GLU A 28 -27.88 0.42 21.32
N SER A 29 -28.21 1.69 21.15
CA SER A 29 -29.55 2.13 20.75
C SER A 29 -29.82 1.97 19.25
N GLU A 30 -28.85 2.20 18.37
CA GLU A 30 -29.02 2.21 16.91
C GLU A 30 -28.73 0.86 16.25
N ILE A 31 -27.84 0.04 16.82
CA ILE A 31 -27.44 -1.25 16.24
C ILE A 31 -28.04 -2.42 17.03
N TYR A 32 -27.62 -2.60 18.29
CA TYR A 32 -28.01 -3.78 19.06
C TYR A 32 -29.52 -3.82 19.36
N THR A 33 -30.05 -2.73 19.91
CA THR A 33 -31.47 -2.65 20.30
C THR A 33 -32.39 -2.74 19.09
N VAL A 34 -32.03 -2.08 17.99
CA VAL A 34 -32.79 -2.14 16.72
C VAL A 34 -32.75 -3.56 16.13
N ALA A 35 -31.58 -4.20 16.10
CA ALA A 35 -31.45 -5.59 15.61
C ALA A 35 -32.33 -6.55 16.42
N ARG A 36 -32.30 -6.43 17.75
CA ARG A 36 -33.09 -7.26 18.65
C ARG A 36 -34.59 -6.97 18.49
N ALA A 37 -34.99 -5.70 18.37
CA ALA A 37 -36.38 -5.33 18.14
C ALA A 37 -36.91 -5.85 16.80
N ALA A 38 -36.09 -5.86 15.75
CA ALA A 38 -36.42 -6.51 14.49
C ALA A 38 -36.54 -8.03 14.67
N GLY A 39 -35.56 -8.68 15.30
CA GLY A 39 -35.54 -10.14 15.40
C GLY A 39 -36.64 -10.76 16.24
N LEU A 40 -37.12 -10.05 17.27
CA LEU A 40 -38.04 -10.59 18.27
C LEU A 40 -39.49 -10.12 18.10
N THR A 41 -39.78 -9.23 17.15
CA THR A 41 -41.16 -8.77 16.93
C THR A 41 -41.96 -9.78 16.11
N GLU A 42 -43.23 -9.93 16.48
CA GLU A 42 -44.22 -10.69 15.69
C GLU A 42 -44.93 -9.79 14.66
N ASP A 43 -44.77 -8.47 14.76
CA ASP A 43 -45.41 -7.48 13.87
C ASP A 43 -44.53 -7.21 12.63
N PRO A 44 -44.98 -7.57 11.41
CA PRO A 44 -44.22 -7.35 10.18
C PRO A 44 -43.92 -5.87 9.90
N VAL A 45 -44.76 -4.94 10.33
CA VAL A 45 -44.57 -3.50 10.15
C VAL A 45 -43.43 -3.01 11.05
N VAL A 46 -43.40 -3.46 12.30
CA VAL A 46 -42.31 -3.17 13.25
C VAL A 46 -41.01 -3.81 12.78
N TYR A 47 -41.05 -5.03 12.25
CA TYR A 47 -39.88 -5.69 11.65
C TYR A 47 -39.33 -4.85 10.49
N ALA A 48 -40.18 -4.47 9.53
CA ALA A 48 -39.76 -3.70 8.35
C ALA A 48 -39.15 -2.35 8.74
N ALA A 49 -39.76 -1.63 9.69
CA ALA A 49 -39.24 -0.36 10.18
C ALA A 49 -37.86 -0.51 10.84
N ASN A 50 -37.68 -1.51 11.71
CA ASN A 50 -36.39 -1.74 12.37
C ASN A 50 -35.33 -2.29 11.41
N TYR A 51 -35.72 -3.12 10.43
CA TYR A 51 -34.84 -3.59 9.37
C TYR A 51 -34.22 -2.42 8.60
N GLN A 52 -35.03 -1.45 8.18
CA GLN A 52 -34.54 -0.25 7.49
C GLN A 52 -33.61 0.57 8.39
N ARG A 53 -34.03 0.85 9.62
CA ARG A 53 -33.22 1.61 10.59
C ARG A 53 -31.87 0.97 10.85
N TYR A 54 -31.83 -0.35 11.01
CA TYR A 54 -30.60 -1.11 11.26
C TYR A 54 -29.59 -0.91 10.13
N PHE A 55 -30.04 -1.08 8.88
CA PHE A 55 -29.17 -0.96 7.73
C PHE A 55 -28.77 0.48 7.40
N THR A 56 -29.66 1.45 7.60
CA THR A 56 -29.30 2.88 7.51
C THR A 56 -28.19 3.23 8.51
N ALA A 57 -28.25 2.68 9.73
CA ALA A 57 -27.21 2.89 10.73
C ALA A 57 -25.88 2.25 10.31
N LEU A 58 -25.89 1.00 9.81
CA LEU A 58 -24.68 0.35 9.31
C LEU A 58 -24.05 1.07 8.11
N GLU A 59 -24.85 1.57 7.17
CA GLU A 59 -24.37 2.37 6.03
C GLU A 59 -23.71 3.68 6.49
N ALA A 60 -24.34 4.40 7.42
CA ALA A 60 -23.77 5.63 7.96
C ALA A 60 -22.42 5.38 8.66
N ILE A 61 -22.32 4.26 9.40
CA ILE A 61 -21.07 3.84 10.04
C ILE A 61 -20.03 3.42 8.99
N ASP A 62 -20.43 2.68 7.95
CA ASP A 62 -19.53 2.26 6.86
C ASP A 62 -18.92 3.48 6.15
N ASP A 63 -19.74 4.49 5.84
CA ASP A 63 -19.32 5.75 5.23
C ASP A 63 -18.37 6.56 6.14
N GLU A 64 -18.63 6.58 7.45
CA GLU A 64 -17.76 7.25 8.41
C GLU A 64 -16.41 6.56 8.53
N LEU A 65 -16.41 5.23 8.62
CA LEU A 65 -15.21 4.41 8.62
C LEU A 65 -14.49 4.44 7.27
N GLY A 66 -15.14 4.83 6.18
CA GLY A 66 -14.48 5.17 4.92
C GLY A 66 -13.50 6.33 5.01
N LYS A 67 -13.67 7.22 6.01
CA LYS A 67 -12.94 8.49 6.17
C LYS A 67 -11.91 8.48 7.30
N ARG A 68 -12.02 7.56 8.25
CA ARG A 68 -11.12 7.44 9.43
C ARG A 68 -10.89 5.98 9.79
N ARG A 69 -9.75 5.66 10.43
CA ARG A 69 -9.38 4.29 10.82
C ARG A 69 -10.27 3.69 11.93
N PHE A 70 -10.58 4.50 12.92
CA PHE A 70 -11.36 4.15 14.11
C PHE A 70 -12.39 5.25 14.39
N LEU A 71 -13.50 4.92 15.06
CA LEU A 71 -14.66 5.79 15.30
C LEU A 71 -14.24 7.15 15.88
N LEU A 72 -13.36 7.14 16.88
CA LEU A 72 -12.88 8.34 17.58
C LEU A 72 -11.62 8.98 16.97
N GLY A 73 -11.09 8.45 15.86
CA GLY A 73 -9.99 9.08 15.13
C GLY A 73 -8.58 8.88 15.69
N GLY A 74 -8.33 7.81 16.46
CA GLY A 74 -7.01 7.47 17.01
C GLY A 74 -6.17 6.50 16.16
N GLU A 75 -4.96 6.18 16.64
CA GLU A 75 -4.07 5.16 16.03
C GLU A 75 -4.38 3.73 16.48
N ASN A 76 -5.03 3.58 17.65
CA ASN A 76 -5.44 2.31 18.25
C ASN A 76 -6.97 2.28 18.44
N PRO A 77 -7.59 1.09 18.41
CA PRO A 77 -9.02 0.96 18.68
C PRO A 77 -9.37 1.45 20.09
N SER A 78 -10.46 2.21 20.21
CA SER A 78 -11.07 2.56 21.49
C SER A 78 -12.04 1.46 21.95
N ALA A 79 -12.54 1.53 23.18
CA ALA A 79 -13.59 0.63 23.64
C ALA A 79 -14.88 0.74 22.79
N ALA A 80 -15.18 1.91 22.24
CA ALA A 80 -16.27 2.06 21.28
C ALA A 80 -15.99 1.25 20.00
N ASP A 81 -14.71 1.18 19.59
CA ASP A 81 -14.33 0.42 18.41
C ASP A 81 -14.46 -1.09 18.63
N GLU A 82 -13.96 -1.57 19.79
CA GLU A 82 -14.10 -2.96 20.23
C GLU A 82 -15.58 -3.37 20.28
N TRP A 83 -16.43 -2.52 20.87
CA TRP A 83 -17.86 -2.79 20.96
C TRP A 83 -18.54 -2.90 19.59
N LEU A 84 -18.27 -1.95 18.70
CA LEU A 84 -18.78 -2.02 17.33
C LEU A 84 -18.28 -3.29 16.63
N ALA A 85 -17.00 -3.63 16.74
CA ALA A 85 -16.44 -4.83 16.12
C ALA A 85 -17.12 -6.12 16.61
N ILE A 86 -17.44 -6.22 17.90
CA ILE A 86 -18.24 -7.34 18.45
C ILE A 86 -19.65 -7.37 17.85
N LEU A 87 -20.33 -6.23 17.77
CA LEU A 87 -21.67 -6.13 17.16
C LEU A 87 -21.65 -6.51 15.67
N LEU A 88 -20.58 -6.16 14.94
CA LEU A 88 -20.39 -6.55 13.55
C LEU A 88 -20.13 -8.05 13.39
N CYS A 89 -19.40 -8.68 14.31
CA CYS A 89 -19.30 -10.15 14.34
C CYS A 89 -20.66 -10.81 14.64
N LEU A 90 -21.46 -10.21 15.53
CA LEU A 90 -22.82 -10.68 15.81
C LEU A 90 -23.76 -10.51 14.63
N HIS A 91 -23.55 -9.51 13.76
CA HIS A 91 -24.30 -9.36 12.52
C HIS A 91 -24.26 -10.66 11.70
N ASP A 92 -23.07 -11.13 11.33
CA ASP A 92 -22.95 -12.34 10.51
C ASP A 92 -23.32 -13.62 11.28
N LEU A 93 -22.93 -13.74 12.56
CA LEU A 93 -23.13 -14.96 13.34
C LEU A 93 -24.58 -15.16 13.77
N VAL A 94 -25.29 -14.07 14.07
CA VAL A 94 -26.61 -14.06 14.72
C VAL A 94 -27.62 -13.26 13.91
N PHE A 95 -27.43 -11.95 13.75
CA PHE A 95 -28.51 -11.06 13.27
C PHE A 95 -28.93 -11.37 11.83
N TYR A 96 -27.97 -11.69 10.98
CA TYR A 96 -28.18 -12.05 9.57
C TYR A 96 -29.13 -13.25 9.44
N GLY A 97 -28.90 -14.31 10.21
CA GLY A 97 -29.70 -15.54 10.16
C GLY A 97 -30.91 -15.49 11.11
N LEU A 98 -30.65 -15.43 12.41
CA LEU A 98 -31.65 -15.57 13.47
C LEU A 98 -32.66 -14.42 13.48
N TYR A 99 -32.19 -13.18 13.32
CA TYR A 99 -33.06 -12.00 13.30
C TYR A 99 -33.51 -11.60 11.89
N LYS A 100 -33.17 -12.41 10.87
CA LYS A 100 -33.51 -12.18 9.47
C LYS A 100 -33.01 -10.82 8.94
N LEU A 101 -31.92 -10.27 9.49
CA LEU A 101 -31.29 -9.04 8.98
C LEU A 101 -30.32 -9.38 7.83
N ASN A 102 -30.84 -10.01 6.77
CA ASN A 102 -30.06 -10.71 5.75
C ASN A 102 -29.84 -9.93 4.43
N ARG A 103 -29.84 -8.58 4.46
CA ARG A 103 -29.64 -7.77 3.24
C ARG A 103 -28.29 -8.04 2.58
N GLN A 104 -27.23 -8.00 3.38
CA GLN A 104 -25.85 -8.22 2.96
C GLN A 104 -25.00 -8.64 4.17
N ARG A 105 -23.97 -9.45 3.94
CA ARG A 105 -23.04 -9.89 4.98
C ARG A 105 -22.06 -8.79 5.32
N LEU A 106 -21.32 -8.95 6.41
CA LEU A 106 -20.27 -8.01 6.81
C LEU A 106 -19.24 -7.79 5.69
N GLU A 107 -18.88 -8.86 4.97
CA GLU A 107 -17.96 -8.85 3.82
C GLU A 107 -18.40 -7.98 2.64
N ASP A 108 -19.71 -7.73 2.52
CA ASP A 108 -20.28 -6.96 1.41
C ASP A 108 -20.22 -5.44 1.65
N PHE A 109 -19.88 -5.01 2.86
CA PHE A 109 -19.67 -3.59 3.19
C PHE A 109 -18.27 -3.12 2.80
N SER A 110 -18.15 -1.85 2.38
CA SER A 110 -16.90 -1.32 1.82
C SER A 110 -15.79 -1.17 2.87
N ASN A 111 -16.15 -0.93 4.13
CA ASN A 111 -15.22 -0.62 5.21
C ASN A 111 -15.44 -1.50 6.47
N LEU A 112 -16.68 -1.90 6.80
CA LEU A 112 -17.00 -2.59 8.06
C LEU A 112 -16.22 -3.90 8.28
N ALA A 113 -16.09 -4.78 7.26
CA ALA A 113 -15.32 -6.02 7.39
C ALA A 113 -13.84 -5.76 7.71
N HIS A 114 -13.27 -4.75 7.05
CA HIS A 114 -11.87 -4.39 7.20
C HIS A 114 -11.58 -3.77 8.55
N TYR A 115 -12.48 -2.89 8.97
CA TYR A 115 -12.47 -2.27 10.27
C TYR A 115 -12.54 -3.34 11.37
N THR A 116 -13.46 -4.31 11.25
CA THR A 116 -13.61 -5.40 12.23
C THR A 116 -12.31 -6.21 12.36
N ARG A 117 -11.66 -6.53 11.24
CA ARG A 117 -10.37 -7.24 11.23
C ARG A 117 -9.21 -6.40 11.81
N ASP A 118 -9.20 -5.09 11.57
CA ASP A 118 -8.20 -4.17 12.14
C ASP A 118 -8.32 -4.09 13.66
N VAL A 119 -9.55 -3.99 14.19
CA VAL A 119 -9.80 -4.04 15.63
C VAL A 119 -9.35 -5.39 16.22
N PHE A 120 -9.70 -6.52 15.58
CA PHE A 120 -9.29 -7.86 16.01
C PHE A 120 -7.86 -8.26 15.58
N SER A 121 -7.05 -7.31 15.10
CA SER A 121 -5.61 -7.54 14.91
C SER A 121 -4.88 -7.62 16.26
N ASP A 122 -5.48 -7.09 17.33
CA ASP A 122 -5.06 -7.34 18.70
C ASP A 122 -5.36 -8.82 19.09
N PRO A 123 -4.33 -9.66 19.32
CA PRO A 123 -4.51 -11.06 19.65
C PRO A 123 -5.13 -11.28 21.03
N ASP A 124 -4.99 -10.35 21.97
CA ASP A 124 -5.53 -10.48 23.31
C ASP A 124 -7.03 -10.19 23.32
N LEU A 125 -7.45 -9.13 22.64
CA LEU A 125 -8.87 -8.86 22.38
C LEU A 125 -9.53 -10.05 21.67
N ARG A 126 -8.87 -10.59 20.64
CA ARG A 126 -9.42 -11.72 19.88
C ARG A 126 -9.58 -13.00 20.72
N LYS A 127 -8.66 -13.26 21.67
CA LYS A 127 -8.76 -14.41 22.59
C LYS A 127 -9.79 -14.20 23.69
N ALA A 128 -10.08 -12.96 24.07
CA ALA A 128 -11.03 -12.63 25.12
C ALA A 128 -12.48 -12.99 24.78
N ILE A 129 -12.80 -13.18 23.48
CA ILE A 129 -14.17 -13.39 23.03
C ILE A 129 -14.35 -14.79 22.43
N ASP A 130 -15.18 -15.62 23.09
CA ASP A 130 -15.65 -16.89 22.53
C ASP A 130 -16.88 -16.67 21.64
N PHE A 131 -16.63 -16.40 20.36
CA PHE A 131 -17.69 -16.21 19.36
C PHE A 131 -18.60 -17.44 19.20
N LYS A 132 -18.11 -18.66 19.45
CA LYS A 132 -18.94 -19.86 19.36
C LYS A 132 -19.90 -19.95 20.54
N ALA A 133 -19.43 -19.70 21.75
CA ALA A 133 -20.28 -19.64 22.93
C ALA A 133 -21.32 -18.52 22.79
N LEU A 134 -20.90 -17.35 22.31
CA LEU A 134 -21.78 -16.21 22.06
C LEU A 134 -22.88 -16.56 21.06
N GLN A 135 -22.53 -17.11 19.89
CA GLN A 135 -23.50 -17.55 18.89
C GLN A 135 -24.46 -18.60 19.44
N ARG A 136 -23.95 -19.66 20.09
CA ARG A 136 -24.79 -20.70 20.71
C ARG A 136 -25.81 -20.10 21.66
N ARG A 137 -25.38 -19.17 22.52
CA ARG A 137 -26.26 -18.52 23.49
C ARG A 137 -27.43 -17.80 22.83
N PHE A 138 -27.19 -16.97 21.82
CA PHE A 138 -28.25 -16.26 21.12
C PHE A 138 -29.28 -17.20 20.48
N TYR A 139 -28.82 -18.27 19.82
CA TYR A 139 -29.72 -19.23 19.17
C TYR A 139 -30.50 -20.07 20.18
N LEU A 140 -29.90 -20.46 21.30
CA LEU A 140 -30.55 -21.31 22.29
C LEU A 140 -31.52 -20.51 23.18
N GLU A 141 -31.21 -19.25 23.51
CA GLU A 141 -32.09 -18.39 24.31
C GLU A 141 -33.30 -17.83 23.52
N SER A 142 -33.30 -17.95 22.19
CA SER A 142 -34.35 -17.39 21.32
C SER A 142 -35.36 -18.45 20.88
N GLU A 143 -36.00 -19.13 21.84
CA GLU A 143 -36.91 -20.28 21.59
C GLU A 143 -38.06 -19.96 20.62
N THR A 144 -38.60 -18.74 20.66
CA THR A 144 -39.73 -18.32 19.80
C THR A 144 -39.36 -18.27 18.33
N ILE A 145 -38.14 -17.85 18.01
CA ILE A 145 -37.65 -17.70 16.64
C ILE A 145 -36.66 -18.80 16.22
N ASN A 146 -36.28 -19.68 17.16
CA ASN A 146 -35.50 -20.90 16.93
C ASN A 146 -36.04 -22.09 17.77
N PRO A 147 -37.25 -22.58 17.48
CA PRO A 147 -37.91 -23.59 18.30
C PRO A 147 -37.19 -24.96 18.27
N GLN A 148 -36.46 -25.27 17.20
CA GLN A 148 -35.67 -26.51 17.12
C GLN A 148 -34.27 -26.38 17.74
N GLN A 149 -33.94 -25.22 18.34
CA GLN A 149 -32.69 -25.01 19.08
C GLN A 149 -31.44 -25.31 18.23
N ARG A 150 -31.53 -25.09 16.92
CA ARG A 150 -30.43 -25.35 15.98
C ARG A 150 -29.47 -24.16 15.99
N VAL A 151 -28.18 -24.45 16.04
CA VAL A 151 -27.12 -23.44 15.93
C VAL A 151 -26.38 -23.66 14.60
N PRO A 152 -26.30 -22.66 13.71
CA PRO A 152 -25.52 -22.76 12.49
C PRO A 152 -24.04 -23.06 12.77
N LEU A 153 -23.41 -23.84 11.88
CA LEU A 153 -21.99 -24.23 12.00
C LEU A 153 -21.01 -23.19 11.47
N GLY A 154 -21.49 -22.11 10.85
CA GLY A 154 -20.66 -21.07 10.25
C GLY A 154 -19.87 -20.27 11.30
N SER A 155 -18.69 -19.78 10.91
CA SER A 155 -17.81 -18.98 11.76
C SER A 155 -17.42 -17.66 11.10
N ILE A 156 -17.06 -16.67 11.91
CA ILE A 156 -16.52 -15.40 11.42
C ILE A 156 -15.08 -15.56 10.91
N ASN A 157 -14.74 -14.93 9.78
CA ASN A 157 -13.39 -14.95 9.22
C ASN A 157 -12.61 -13.67 9.55
N LEU A 158 -11.92 -13.70 10.69
CA LEU A 158 -11.04 -12.61 11.14
C LEU A 158 -9.60 -12.74 10.63
N ASN A 159 -9.28 -13.79 9.87
CA ASN A 159 -7.91 -14.04 9.36
C ASN A 159 -7.65 -13.48 7.97
N SER A 160 -8.71 -13.04 7.27
CA SER A 160 -8.53 -12.41 5.97
C SER A 160 -7.80 -11.08 6.11
N PRO A 161 -6.95 -10.70 5.13
CA PRO A 161 -6.32 -9.39 5.11
C PRO A 161 -7.35 -8.25 5.17
N HIS A 162 -6.93 -7.12 5.71
CA HIS A 162 -7.66 -5.85 5.66
C HIS A 162 -6.73 -4.73 5.23
N ASP A 163 -7.29 -3.64 4.72
CA ASP A 163 -6.54 -2.51 4.16
C ASP A 163 -6.49 -1.27 5.07
N ARG A 164 -7.02 -1.37 6.29
CA ARG A 164 -7.20 -0.22 7.19
C ARG A 164 -5.88 0.44 7.58
N THR A 165 -4.88 -0.38 7.96
CA THR A 165 -3.52 0.07 8.25
C THR A 165 -2.91 0.81 7.07
N ILE A 166 -3.20 0.34 5.85
CA ILE A 166 -2.73 0.93 4.61
C ILE A 166 -3.42 2.26 4.28
N ARG A 167 -4.75 2.28 4.32
CA ARG A 167 -5.56 3.44 3.93
C ARG A 167 -5.43 4.62 4.87
N PHE A 168 -5.34 4.36 6.16
CA PHE A 168 -5.34 5.41 7.18
C PHE A 168 -3.98 5.64 7.82
N GLY A 169 -2.95 4.95 7.33
CA GLY A 169 -1.59 5.13 7.77
C GLY A 169 -1.48 4.98 9.28
N ALA A 170 -1.50 3.73 9.76
CA ALA A 170 -0.64 3.47 10.91
C ALA A 170 0.73 4.00 10.48
N LYS A 171 1.21 5.10 11.08
CA LYS A 171 2.62 5.45 10.92
C LYS A 171 3.35 4.14 11.17
N ALA A 172 4.17 3.69 10.22
CA ALA A 172 5.15 2.68 10.60
C ALA A 172 5.80 3.27 11.85
N ASN A 173 5.80 2.50 12.95
CA ASN A 173 6.29 3.00 14.23
C ASN A 173 7.56 3.79 13.94
N GLU A 174 7.72 5.01 14.48
CA GLU A 174 8.97 5.77 14.21
C GLU A 174 10.19 4.90 14.53
N ALA A 175 10.06 3.94 15.46
CA ALA A 175 10.98 2.84 15.69
C ALA A 175 11.29 1.95 14.47
N ASP A 176 10.33 1.54 13.63
CA ASP A 176 10.57 0.74 12.41
C ASP A 176 11.35 1.55 11.34
N ILE A 177 11.06 2.85 11.21
CA ILE A 177 11.74 3.75 10.24
C ILE A 177 13.13 4.14 10.75
N GLU A 178 13.27 4.41 12.05
CA GLU A 178 14.55 4.74 12.69
C GLU A 178 15.47 3.52 12.82
N GLU A 179 14.93 2.33 13.12
CA GLU A 179 15.70 1.09 13.15
C GLU A 179 16.24 0.74 11.75
N GLU A 180 15.47 1.00 10.69
CA GLU A 180 15.91 0.83 9.29
C GLU A 180 17.07 1.74 8.87
N GLN A 181 17.27 2.90 9.50
CA GLN A 181 18.27 3.89 9.08
C GLN A 181 19.48 3.99 10.03
N LYS A 182 19.34 3.60 11.31
CA LYS A 182 20.37 3.83 12.33
C LYS A 182 21.22 2.61 12.68
N LYS A 183 20.76 1.36 12.46
CA LYS A 183 21.56 0.17 12.78
C LYS A 183 22.23 -0.38 11.52
N PRO A 184 23.57 -0.43 11.40
CA PRO A 184 24.19 -1.36 10.46
C PRO A 184 23.63 -2.76 10.77
N GLY A 185 23.30 -3.56 9.76
CA GLY A 185 22.58 -4.83 9.94
C GLY A 185 23.27 -5.80 10.89
N LEU A 186 23.01 -5.67 12.20
CA LEU A 186 23.67 -6.44 13.27
C LEU A 186 23.34 -7.94 13.18
N ASN A 187 22.30 -8.31 12.43
CA ASN A 187 21.78 -9.68 12.29
C ASN A 187 21.60 -10.14 10.83
N GLY A 188 22.38 -9.58 9.89
CA GLY A 188 22.31 -9.93 8.46
C GLY A 188 21.17 -9.25 7.68
N GLU A 189 20.57 -8.19 8.26
CA GLU A 189 19.58 -7.35 7.57
C GLU A 189 20.25 -6.36 6.61
N TRP A 190 19.72 -6.24 5.40
CA TRP A 190 20.19 -5.26 4.42
C TRP A 190 19.57 -3.87 4.66
N VAL A 191 20.42 -2.85 4.71
CA VAL A 191 20.02 -1.44 4.92
C VAL A 191 20.37 -0.58 3.70
N ARG A 192 19.38 0.21 3.24
CA ARG A 192 19.55 1.10 2.10
C ARG A 192 20.21 2.42 2.54
N LYS A 193 21.21 2.87 1.78
CA LYS A 193 21.80 4.21 1.96
C LYS A 193 20.84 5.33 1.52
N THR A 194 20.79 6.40 2.30
CA THR A 194 20.00 7.62 2.03
C THR A 194 20.71 8.53 1.02
N SER A 195 19.95 9.16 0.13
CA SER A 195 20.42 10.14 -0.86
C SER A 195 20.74 11.49 -0.20
N GLY A 196 21.90 12.08 -0.54
CA GLY A 196 22.36 13.33 0.06
C GLY A 196 21.98 14.63 -0.68
N HIS A 197 21.67 14.58 -1.97
CA HIS A 197 21.30 15.78 -2.76
C HIS A 197 19.79 15.94 -2.82
N ARG A 198 19.26 16.98 -2.15
CA ARG A 198 17.83 17.12 -1.82
C ARG A 198 17.26 18.51 -2.12
N HIS A 199 17.81 19.23 -3.10
CA HIS A 199 17.22 20.49 -3.53
C HIS A 199 15.92 20.29 -4.31
N ARG A 200 15.13 21.35 -4.47
CA ARG A 200 13.81 21.30 -5.12
C ARG A 200 13.69 22.32 -6.26
N ILE A 201 13.00 21.92 -7.32
CA ILE A 201 12.54 22.80 -8.41
C ILE A 201 11.24 23.48 -8.01
N GLY A 202 11.11 24.77 -8.30
CA GLY A 202 9.97 25.61 -7.94
C GLY A 202 10.28 26.60 -6.81
N GLY A 203 9.26 27.28 -6.28
CA GLY A 203 9.43 28.29 -5.21
C GLY A 203 9.21 29.75 -5.64
N GLY A 204 8.52 29.99 -6.75
CA GLY A 204 8.15 31.35 -7.19
C GLY A 204 9.30 32.08 -7.90
N ILE A 205 9.21 33.42 -7.95
CA ILE A 205 10.05 34.27 -8.81
C ILE A 205 11.54 34.27 -8.42
N ASN A 206 11.87 33.87 -7.19
CA ASN A 206 13.25 33.81 -6.67
C ASN A 206 13.74 32.37 -6.46
N ALA A 207 13.10 31.39 -7.10
CA ALA A 207 13.52 29.99 -7.01
C ALA A 207 14.97 29.83 -7.51
N LYS A 208 15.84 29.21 -6.70
CA LYS A 208 17.20 28.82 -7.13
C LYS A 208 17.15 27.90 -8.36
N PHE A 209 16.14 27.03 -8.40
CA PHE A 209 15.87 26.10 -9.48
C PHE A 209 14.43 26.32 -10.00
N PRO A 210 14.18 27.28 -10.90
CA PRO A 210 12.86 27.51 -11.51
C PRO A 210 12.55 26.46 -12.57
N ALA A 211 11.29 26.03 -12.68
CA ALA A 211 10.87 25.13 -13.76
C ALA A 211 11.01 25.81 -15.13
N ALA A 212 11.92 25.30 -15.96
CA ALA A 212 12.25 25.82 -17.27
C ALA A 212 12.50 24.66 -18.26
N SER A 213 12.00 24.81 -19.49
CA SER A 213 12.23 23.85 -20.57
C SER A 213 13.68 23.86 -21.02
N GLY A 214 14.27 22.69 -21.26
CA GLY A 214 15.66 22.54 -21.75
C GLY A 214 16.76 22.73 -20.70
N ARG A 215 16.43 23.28 -19.52
CA ARG A 215 17.37 23.55 -18.42
C ARG A 215 17.82 22.28 -17.69
N TYR A 216 16.94 21.30 -17.52
CA TYR A 216 17.20 20.14 -16.69
C TYR A 216 17.55 18.90 -17.52
N HIS A 217 18.40 18.05 -16.94
CA HIS A 217 18.82 16.79 -17.53
C HIS A 217 18.73 15.65 -16.51
N LEU A 218 18.25 14.49 -16.95
CA LEU A 218 18.01 13.33 -16.10
C LEU A 218 18.94 12.17 -16.48
N TYR A 219 19.77 11.71 -15.56
CA TYR A 219 20.58 10.51 -15.74
C TYR A 219 19.92 9.30 -15.08
N VAL A 220 19.69 8.22 -15.83
CA VAL A 220 18.97 7.02 -15.36
C VAL A 220 19.64 5.72 -15.77
N ALA A 221 19.41 4.65 -15.02
CA ALA A 221 19.66 3.29 -15.47
C ALA A 221 18.33 2.51 -15.49
N ASN A 222 17.94 1.98 -16.65
CA ASN A 222 16.62 1.34 -16.83
C ASN A 222 16.37 0.13 -15.93
N ASN A 223 17.43 -0.54 -15.48
CA ASN A 223 17.27 -1.65 -14.55
C ASN A 223 16.91 -1.19 -13.13
N CYS A 224 17.20 0.05 -12.74
CA CYS A 224 16.95 0.58 -11.41
C CYS A 224 15.46 0.96 -11.24
N PRO A 225 14.73 0.40 -10.26
CA PRO A 225 13.31 0.72 -10.06
C PRO A 225 13.09 2.17 -9.61
N TRP A 226 14.08 2.78 -8.94
CA TRP A 226 14.03 4.18 -8.51
C TRP A 226 14.17 5.14 -9.70
N CYS A 227 15.04 4.82 -10.66
CA CYS A 227 15.10 5.51 -11.95
C CYS A 227 13.81 5.32 -12.72
N HIS A 228 13.26 4.10 -12.72
CA HIS A 228 12.04 3.82 -13.46
C HIS A 228 10.87 4.75 -13.05
N ARG A 229 10.77 5.11 -11.76
CA ARG A 229 9.78 6.12 -11.29
C ARG A 229 9.93 7.45 -12.02
N THR A 230 11.15 7.97 -12.14
CA THR A 230 11.39 9.28 -12.77
C THR A 230 11.14 9.23 -14.27
N VAL A 231 11.49 8.11 -14.94
CA VAL A 231 11.19 7.89 -16.36
C VAL A 231 9.68 7.82 -16.60
N LEU A 232 8.94 7.05 -15.78
CA LEU A 232 7.49 6.92 -15.88
C LEU A 232 6.81 8.27 -15.67
N THR A 233 7.18 9.02 -14.62
CA THR A 233 6.62 10.34 -14.36
C THR A 233 6.96 11.33 -15.48
N ARG A 234 8.19 11.32 -16.00
CA ARG A 234 8.59 12.17 -17.13
C ARG A 234 7.67 11.92 -18.34
N LYS A 235 7.40 10.65 -18.66
CA LYS A 235 6.52 10.26 -19.76
C LYS A 235 5.05 10.63 -19.51
N LEU A 236 4.52 10.28 -18.33
CA LEU A 236 3.14 10.59 -17.92
C LEU A 236 2.85 12.09 -17.91
N LYS A 237 3.83 12.89 -17.49
CA LYS A 237 3.75 14.34 -17.45
C LYS A 237 4.13 15.00 -18.78
N ARG A 238 4.39 14.22 -19.84
CA ARG A 238 4.74 14.72 -21.19
C ARG A 238 5.93 15.66 -21.19
N LEU A 239 6.94 15.34 -20.37
CA LEU A 239 8.14 16.17 -20.19
C LEU A 239 9.29 15.72 -21.09
N ASP A 240 9.00 14.93 -22.13
CA ASP A 240 10.02 14.35 -23.01
C ASP A 240 10.89 15.42 -23.68
N ASP A 241 10.26 16.47 -24.21
CA ASP A 241 10.96 17.59 -24.86
C ASP A 241 11.40 18.69 -23.88
N VAL A 242 11.00 18.56 -22.61
CA VAL A 242 11.23 19.58 -21.56
C VAL A 242 12.47 19.25 -20.74
N ILE A 243 12.64 17.96 -20.41
CA ILE A 243 13.72 17.44 -19.59
C ILE A 243 14.46 16.40 -20.43
N SER A 244 15.67 16.73 -20.85
CA SER A 244 16.55 15.79 -21.56
C SER A 244 16.97 14.62 -20.66
N MET A 245 17.32 13.47 -21.24
CA MET A 245 17.61 12.26 -20.46
C MET A 245 18.70 11.41 -21.11
N ASP A 246 19.63 10.91 -20.29
CA ASP A 246 20.63 9.92 -20.66
C ASP A 246 20.45 8.60 -19.90
N VAL A 247 20.71 7.49 -20.61
CA VAL A 247 20.51 6.13 -20.13
C VAL A 247 21.85 5.43 -19.98
N LEU A 248 22.24 5.19 -18.72
CA LEU A 248 23.45 4.46 -18.35
C LEU A 248 23.32 2.95 -18.63
N TYR A 249 24.48 2.31 -18.70
CA TYR A 249 24.60 0.88 -18.84
C TYR A 249 23.94 0.14 -17.68
N TYR A 250 23.04 -0.79 -18.01
CA TYR A 250 22.19 -1.51 -17.07
C TYR A 250 22.93 -2.49 -16.15
N ARG A 251 24.22 -2.77 -16.37
CA ARG A 251 25.08 -3.53 -15.44
C ARG A 251 26.03 -2.61 -14.68
N ARG A 252 25.65 -2.29 -13.45
CA ARG A 252 26.49 -1.61 -12.47
C ARG A 252 27.69 -2.49 -12.13
N ASP A 253 28.86 -1.96 -12.42
CA ASP A 253 30.14 -2.55 -12.11
C ASP A 253 30.41 -2.44 -10.60
N PRO A 254 30.95 -3.48 -9.94
CA PRO A 254 31.26 -3.44 -8.51
C PRO A 254 32.22 -2.30 -8.12
N ASP A 255 33.23 -2.05 -8.96
CA ASP A 255 34.34 -1.13 -8.67
C ASP A 255 34.09 0.26 -9.27
N ARG A 256 33.71 0.29 -10.55
CA ARG A 256 33.49 1.52 -11.33
C ARG A 256 32.09 2.10 -11.14
N GLY A 257 31.13 1.32 -10.67
CA GLY A 257 29.74 1.75 -10.53
C GLY A 257 28.99 1.84 -11.86
N TRP A 258 28.18 2.90 -12.02
CA TRP A 258 27.38 3.10 -13.24
C TRP A 258 28.20 3.78 -14.33
N GLN A 259 28.12 3.22 -15.55
CA GLN A 259 28.92 3.61 -16.70
C GLN A 259 28.03 4.07 -17.86
N PHE A 260 28.56 4.94 -18.72
CA PHE A 260 28.00 5.22 -20.04
C PHE A 260 28.62 4.23 -21.04
N ARG A 261 27.78 3.50 -21.77
CA ARG A 261 28.18 2.52 -22.79
C ARG A 261 27.25 2.62 -24.01
N PRO A 262 27.40 3.66 -24.84
CA PRO A 262 26.52 3.90 -25.99
C PRO A 262 26.52 2.77 -27.02
N GLU A 263 27.53 1.90 -27.02
CA GLU A 263 27.60 0.71 -27.84
C GLU A 263 26.56 -0.38 -27.47
N GLU A 264 26.01 -0.31 -26.26
CA GLU A 264 24.98 -1.23 -25.77
C GLU A 264 23.58 -0.72 -26.14
N SER A 265 22.78 -1.58 -26.77
CA SER A 265 21.43 -1.23 -27.23
C SER A 265 20.58 -0.57 -26.12
N GLY A 266 20.07 0.62 -26.39
CA GLY A 266 19.22 1.40 -25.48
C GLY A 266 19.97 2.17 -24.39
N CYS A 267 21.31 2.21 -24.42
CA CYS A 267 22.13 3.10 -23.61
C CYS A 267 22.56 4.32 -24.43
N THR A 268 22.88 5.44 -23.77
CA THR A 268 23.34 6.68 -24.42
C THR A 268 24.76 7.04 -23.94
N PRO A 269 25.51 7.87 -24.69
CA PRO A 269 26.68 8.52 -24.13
C PRO A 269 26.23 9.59 -23.12
N ASP A 270 27.14 10.10 -22.29
CA ASP A 270 26.86 11.34 -21.56
C ASP A 270 26.85 12.52 -22.54
N THR A 271 25.67 13.08 -22.79
CA THR A 271 25.46 14.15 -23.76
C THR A 271 25.87 15.52 -23.24
N LEU A 272 26.13 15.68 -21.94
CA LEU A 272 26.50 16.98 -21.38
C LEU A 272 28.01 17.17 -21.30
N PHE A 273 28.74 16.17 -20.81
CA PHE A 273 30.16 16.31 -20.49
C PHE A 273 31.05 15.23 -21.11
N GLY A 274 30.48 14.18 -21.72
CA GLY A 274 31.24 13.06 -22.27
C GLY A 274 31.91 12.18 -21.21
N TYR A 275 31.42 12.19 -19.97
CA TYR A 275 31.95 11.32 -18.91
C TYR A 275 31.73 9.83 -19.21
N ARG A 276 32.58 8.99 -18.62
CA ARG A 276 32.48 7.53 -18.75
C ARG A 276 31.66 6.90 -17.64
N THR A 277 31.51 7.59 -16.51
CA THR A 277 30.82 7.11 -15.32
C THR A 277 29.97 8.22 -14.69
N ILE A 278 28.92 7.83 -13.95
CA ILE A 278 28.16 8.80 -13.15
C ILE A 278 29.00 9.37 -11.99
N ARG A 279 30.04 8.66 -11.56
CA ARG A 279 30.91 9.08 -10.46
C ARG A 279 31.61 10.39 -10.80
N GLU A 280 32.10 10.54 -12.03
CA GLU A 280 32.74 11.77 -12.51
C GLU A 280 31.80 12.98 -12.39
N LEU A 281 30.49 12.80 -12.61
CA LEU A 281 29.49 13.86 -12.42
C LEU A 281 29.37 14.29 -10.94
N TYR A 282 29.42 13.34 -9.99
CA TYR A 282 29.40 13.66 -8.56
C TYR A 282 30.72 14.30 -8.10
N GLU A 283 31.85 13.80 -8.60
CA GLU A 283 33.20 14.33 -8.30
C GLU A 283 33.32 15.78 -8.75
N ARG A 284 32.68 16.16 -9.87
CA ARG A 284 32.61 17.54 -10.36
C ARG A 284 32.06 18.52 -9.32
N ILE A 285 31.15 18.08 -8.45
CA ILE A 285 30.56 18.89 -7.38
C ILE A 285 31.12 18.55 -5.99
N GLY A 286 32.26 17.83 -5.92
CA GLY A 286 32.92 17.45 -4.68
C GLY A 286 32.19 16.37 -3.87
N SER A 287 31.25 15.63 -4.48
CA SER A 287 30.49 14.58 -3.82
C SER A 287 31.10 13.20 -4.08
N ARG A 288 31.04 12.32 -3.08
CA ARG A 288 31.47 10.91 -3.17
C ARG A 288 30.31 9.94 -3.46
N GLU A 289 29.10 10.46 -3.67
CA GLU A 289 27.96 9.65 -4.05
C GLU A 289 28.10 9.13 -5.49
N SER A 290 27.29 8.12 -5.83
CA SER A 290 27.31 7.50 -7.17
C SER A 290 25.99 6.80 -7.50
N SER A 291 24.89 7.32 -6.93
CA SER A 291 23.54 6.78 -7.13
C SER A 291 22.88 7.38 -8.37
N VAL A 292 21.88 6.66 -8.88
CA VAL A 292 20.94 7.12 -9.91
C VAL A 292 19.52 6.87 -9.39
N PRO A 293 18.51 7.67 -9.75
CA PRO A 293 18.54 8.74 -10.76
C PRO A 293 19.29 9.99 -10.28
N VAL A 294 19.75 10.83 -11.23
CA VAL A 294 20.30 12.17 -10.96
C VAL A 294 19.56 13.18 -11.80
N LEU A 295 18.97 14.20 -11.15
CA LEU A 295 18.43 15.38 -11.80
C LEU A 295 19.46 16.49 -11.75
N TRP A 296 20.00 16.84 -12.92
CA TRP A 296 21.04 17.83 -13.11
C TRP A 296 20.46 19.16 -13.61
N ASP A 297 20.99 20.27 -13.09
CA ASP A 297 20.72 21.60 -13.60
C ASP A 297 21.88 22.08 -14.49
N ARG A 298 21.58 22.33 -15.77
CA ARG A 298 22.58 22.78 -16.75
C ARG A 298 23.05 24.21 -16.51
N GLU A 299 22.23 25.06 -15.92
CA GLU A 299 22.56 26.48 -15.71
C GLU A 299 23.47 26.66 -14.51
N THR A 300 23.12 26.08 -13.36
CA THR A 300 23.94 26.18 -12.14
C THR A 300 25.02 25.10 -12.05
N GLN A 301 25.08 24.20 -13.04
CA GLN A 301 26.03 23.09 -13.13
C GLN A 301 26.16 22.28 -11.84
N THR A 302 25.02 21.90 -11.26
CA THR A 302 24.98 21.08 -10.05
C THR A 302 23.85 20.07 -10.07
N ILE A 303 23.92 19.11 -9.14
CA ILE A 303 22.85 18.16 -8.90
C ILE A 303 21.74 18.86 -8.13
N VAL A 304 20.53 18.85 -8.69
CA VAL A 304 19.33 19.29 -7.98
C VAL A 304 18.94 18.23 -6.96
N SER A 305 18.76 16.99 -7.41
CA SER A 305 18.36 15.89 -6.54
C SER A 305 18.79 14.55 -7.09
N ASN A 306 19.08 13.61 -6.19
CA ASN A 306 19.22 12.19 -6.48
C ASN A 306 18.23 11.33 -5.67
N GLU A 307 17.12 11.93 -5.22
CA GLU A 307 16.04 11.24 -4.51
C GLU A 307 14.82 11.08 -5.44
N SER A 308 14.59 9.84 -5.89
CA SER A 308 13.53 9.52 -6.86
C SER A 308 12.14 9.99 -6.44
N SER A 309 11.81 9.91 -5.14
CA SER A 309 10.48 10.27 -4.62
C SER A 309 10.24 11.78 -4.64
N GLU A 310 11.29 12.58 -4.52
CA GLU A 310 11.22 14.03 -4.63
C GLU A 310 11.23 14.47 -6.08
N ILE A 311 12.03 13.81 -6.94
CA ILE A 311 12.08 14.09 -8.38
C ILE A 311 10.71 13.94 -9.03
N ILE A 312 9.98 12.84 -8.74
CA ILE A 312 8.64 12.66 -9.32
C ILE A 312 7.64 13.73 -8.85
N ARG A 313 7.75 14.20 -7.59
CA ARG A 313 6.92 15.29 -7.07
C ARG A 313 7.26 16.62 -7.74
N MET A 314 8.54 16.88 -7.99
CA MET A 314 8.98 18.06 -8.75
C MET A 314 8.44 18.04 -10.18
N PHE A 315 8.51 16.90 -10.87
CA PHE A 315 7.94 16.76 -12.22
C PHE A 315 6.42 16.97 -12.22
N ASP A 316 5.69 16.43 -11.24
CA ASP A 316 4.25 16.58 -11.16
C ASP A 316 3.80 18.03 -10.86
N GLN A 317 4.51 18.72 -9.97
CA GLN A 317 4.08 20.01 -9.41
C GLN A 317 4.72 21.24 -10.06
N ALA A 318 6.02 21.19 -10.36
CA ALA A 318 6.75 22.37 -10.82
C ALA A 318 6.59 22.60 -12.34
N PHE A 319 6.38 21.52 -13.11
CA PHE A 319 6.30 21.57 -14.57
C PHE A 319 4.88 21.53 -15.13
N VAL A 320 3.87 21.86 -14.32
CA VAL A 320 2.44 21.84 -14.73
C VAL A 320 2.20 22.64 -16.02
N LYS A 321 2.89 23.78 -16.18
CA LYS A 321 2.80 24.65 -17.38
C LYS A 321 3.26 23.95 -18.66
N PHE A 322 4.12 22.95 -18.56
CA PHE A 322 4.67 22.20 -19.68
C PHE A 322 3.97 20.85 -19.91
N SER A 323 3.15 20.40 -18.95
CA SER A 323 2.61 19.03 -18.98
C SER A 323 1.35 18.85 -19.84
N ASN A 324 0.88 19.88 -20.53
CA ASN A 324 -0.21 19.84 -21.53
C ASN A 324 -1.44 19.03 -21.07
N GLY A 325 -1.98 19.34 -19.88
CA GLY A 325 -3.17 18.67 -19.34
C GLY A 325 -2.94 17.25 -18.80
N ALA A 326 -1.69 16.83 -18.61
CA ALA A 326 -1.37 15.55 -17.96
C ALA A 326 -1.99 15.45 -16.55
N PRO A 327 -2.39 14.24 -16.11
CA PRO A 327 -3.03 14.05 -14.81
C PRO A 327 -2.12 14.51 -13.66
N GLN A 328 -2.73 15.02 -12.59
CA GLN A 328 -2.02 15.33 -11.35
C GLN A 328 -1.84 14.05 -10.55
N LEU A 329 -0.59 13.65 -10.32
CA LEU A 329 -0.26 12.38 -9.66
C LEU A 329 -0.30 12.49 -8.13
N TYR A 330 -0.19 13.71 -7.57
CA TYR A 330 -0.27 13.97 -6.13
C TYR A 330 -1.31 15.06 -5.77
N PRO A 331 -2.60 14.82 -6.06
CA PRO A 331 -3.66 15.82 -5.85
C PRO A 331 -3.92 16.06 -4.36
N PRO A 332 -4.24 17.31 -3.94
CA PRO A 332 -4.44 17.67 -2.53
C PRO A 332 -5.41 16.76 -1.75
N SER A 333 -6.52 16.36 -2.38
CA SER A 333 -7.57 15.53 -1.76
C SER A 333 -7.14 14.10 -1.41
N LEU A 334 -6.07 13.59 -2.04
CA LEU A 334 -5.61 12.21 -1.85
C LEU A 334 -4.26 12.12 -1.12
N ARG A 335 -3.62 13.24 -0.75
CA ARG A 335 -2.24 13.25 -0.22
C ARG A 335 -2.04 12.32 0.97
N THR A 336 -2.90 12.39 1.98
CA THR A 336 -2.81 11.53 3.17
C THR A 336 -2.89 10.04 2.82
N GLN A 337 -3.80 9.68 1.91
CA GLN A 337 -3.97 8.29 1.48
C GLN A 337 -2.77 7.83 0.63
N ILE A 338 -2.27 8.70 -0.26
CA ILE A 338 -1.07 8.44 -1.07
C ILE A 338 0.15 8.22 -0.18
N ASP A 339 0.37 9.10 0.80
CA ASP A 339 1.50 9.01 1.73
C ASP A 339 1.43 7.72 2.57
N GLY A 340 0.24 7.35 3.05
CA GLY A 340 0.03 6.08 3.78
C GLY A 340 0.38 4.85 2.93
N ILE A 341 -0.16 4.78 1.70
CA ILE A 341 0.16 3.68 0.77
C ILE A 341 1.64 3.68 0.40
N ASN A 342 2.22 4.84 0.13
CA ASN A 342 3.62 4.97 -0.24
C ASN A 342 4.56 4.51 0.86
N ASN A 343 4.22 4.78 2.11
CA ASN A 343 5.00 4.34 3.27
C ASN A 343 5.06 2.80 3.30
N ILE A 344 3.89 2.15 3.29
CA ILE A 344 3.81 0.70 3.45
C ILE A 344 4.36 -0.03 2.23
N THR A 345 3.99 0.40 1.03
CA THR A 345 4.53 -0.18 -0.21
C THR A 345 6.04 0.03 -0.30
N TYR A 346 6.59 1.15 0.18
CA TYR A 346 8.04 1.34 0.23
C TYR A 346 8.70 0.32 1.15
N HIS A 347 8.28 0.24 2.42
CA HIS A 347 8.95 -0.60 3.42
C HIS A 347 8.74 -2.09 3.18
N ALA A 348 7.51 -2.52 2.88
CA ALA A 348 7.16 -3.93 2.76
C ALA A 348 7.38 -4.50 1.36
N ILE A 349 7.27 -3.69 0.29
CA ILE A 349 7.28 -4.19 -1.10
C ILE A 349 8.51 -3.68 -1.87
N ASN A 350 8.65 -2.37 -2.06
CA ASN A 350 9.71 -1.82 -2.91
C ASN A 350 11.10 -2.08 -2.31
N ASN A 351 11.28 -1.73 -1.04
CA ASN A 351 12.50 -1.98 -0.27
C ASN A 351 12.48 -3.41 0.31
N GLY A 352 11.31 -3.92 0.69
CA GLY A 352 11.15 -5.28 1.20
C GLY A 352 11.67 -6.36 0.26
N ALA A 353 11.51 -6.20 -1.05
CA ALA A 353 12.08 -7.12 -2.02
C ALA A 353 13.62 -7.18 -1.96
N TYR A 354 14.27 -6.03 -1.78
CA TYR A 354 15.73 -5.96 -1.61
C TYR A 354 16.18 -6.53 -0.27
N LYS A 355 15.41 -6.29 0.80
CA LYS A 355 15.70 -6.87 2.12
C LYS A 355 15.70 -8.40 2.08
N ALA A 356 14.73 -9.00 1.38
CA ALA A 356 14.72 -10.44 1.18
C ALA A 356 15.89 -10.89 0.28
N GLY A 357 16.08 -10.23 -0.85
CA GLY A 357 17.07 -10.62 -1.85
C GLY A 357 18.54 -10.45 -1.46
N PHE A 358 18.82 -9.60 -0.47
CA PHE A 358 20.16 -9.31 0.04
C PHE A 358 20.31 -9.62 1.53
N ALA A 359 19.39 -10.41 2.11
CA ALA A 359 19.55 -10.91 3.47
C ALA A 359 20.75 -11.87 3.54
N ASP A 360 21.59 -11.69 4.55
CA ASP A 360 22.74 -12.55 4.84
C ASP A 360 22.42 -13.60 5.93
N SER A 361 21.17 -13.68 6.39
CA SER A 361 20.69 -14.69 7.34
C SER A 361 19.29 -15.20 6.98
N GLN A 362 19.02 -16.47 7.32
CA GLN A 362 17.72 -17.11 7.09
C GLN A 362 16.60 -16.38 7.82
N ALA A 363 16.84 -15.93 9.06
CA ALA A 363 15.84 -15.22 9.86
C ALA A 363 15.49 -13.85 9.26
N ALA A 364 16.48 -13.08 8.79
CA ALA A 364 16.24 -11.81 8.12
C ALA A 364 15.46 -11.99 6.81
N TYR A 365 15.82 -13.03 6.04
CA TYR A 365 15.09 -13.40 4.82
C TYR A 365 13.63 -13.75 5.13
N GLU A 366 13.35 -14.65 6.08
CA GLU A 366 11.97 -15.07 6.40
C GLU A 366 11.10 -13.91 6.90
N LYS A 367 11.68 -13.02 7.72
CA LYS A 367 11.00 -11.79 8.19
C LYS A 367 10.61 -10.90 7.00
N ALA A 368 11.53 -10.64 6.08
CA ALA A 368 11.26 -9.83 4.90
C ALA A 368 10.28 -10.51 3.94
N TYR A 369 10.42 -11.82 3.72
CA TYR A 369 9.56 -12.63 2.88
C TYR A 369 8.10 -12.60 3.35
N ARG A 370 7.85 -12.86 4.65
CA ARG A 370 6.49 -12.84 5.23
C ARG A 370 5.87 -11.45 5.09
N LYS A 371 6.57 -10.40 5.54
CA LYS A 371 6.11 -9.00 5.41
C LYS A 371 5.78 -8.62 3.96
N PHE A 372 6.58 -9.09 3.00
CA PHE A 372 6.35 -8.82 1.58
C PHE A 372 5.04 -9.46 1.08
N PHE A 373 4.81 -10.74 1.36
CA PHE A 373 3.61 -11.44 0.90
C PHE A 373 2.34 -11.05 1.66
N ASP A 374 2.45 -10.70 2.94
CA ASP A 374 1.34 -10.11 3.70
C ASP A 374 0.90 -8.79 3.06
N ALA A 375 1.86 -7.92 2.71
CA ALA A 375 1.56 -6.67 2.01
C ALA A 375 0.98 -6.90 0.60
N LEU A 376 1.48 -7.87 -0.16
CA LEU A 376 0.88 -8.23 -1.46
C LEU A 376 -0.55 -8.74 -1.32
N ALA A 377 -0.87 -9.50 -0.27
CA ALA A 377 -2.22 -9.99 -0.02
C ALA A 377 -3.18 -8.83 0.30
N ILE A 378 -2.73 -7.83 1.06
CA ILE A 378 -3.51 -6.62 1.29
C ILE A 378 -3.72 -5.85 -0.03
N LEU A 379 -2.67 -5.68 -0.85
CA LEU A 379 -2.81 -5.02 -2.15
C LEU A 379 -3.77 -5.74 -3.11
N ASP A 380 -3.67 -7.07 -3.21
CA ASP A 380 -4.62 -7.85 -4.03
C ASP A 380 -6.05 -7.63 -3.57
N TYR A 381 -6.27 -7.59 -2.26
CA TYR A 381 -7.58 -7.28 -1.72
C TYR A 381 -8.01 -5.85 -2.08
N MET A 382 -7.17 -4.83 -1.83
CA MET A 382 -7.49 -3.43 -2.11
C MET A 382 -7.84 -3.19 -3.59
N LEU A 383 -7.21 -3.93 -4.49
CA LEU A 383 -7.42 -3.83 -5.94
C LEU A 383 -8.65 -4.61 -6.43
N ARG A 384 -9.40 -5.28 -5.53
CA ARG A 384 -10.71 -5.86 -5.89
C ARG A 384 -11.67 -4.72 -6.20
N GLY A 385 -12.17 -4.67 -7.43
CA GLY A 385 -13.10 -3.64 -7.89
C GLY A 385 -12.49 -2.25 -8.12
N ARG A 386 -11.16 -2.08 -8.00
CA ARG A 386 -10.49 -0.79 -8.28
C ARG A 386 -9.56 -0.90 -9.47
N ARG A 387 -9.48 0.17 -10.27
CA ARG A 387 -8.54 0.25 -11.39
C ARG A 387 -7.10 0.50 -10.94
N PHE A 388 -6.93 1.36 -9.93
CA PHE A 388 -5.68 1.81 -9.31
C PHE A 388 -5.76 1.71 -7.78
N LEU A 389 -4.65 1.94 -7.09
CA LEU A 389 -4.54 1.76 -5.63
C LEU A 389 -5.55 2.59 -4.83
N LEU A 390 -5.92 3.77 -5.33
CA LEU A 390 -6.86 4.72 -4.72
C LEU A 390 -8.16 4.91 -5.52
N GLY A 391 -8.61 3.86 -6.21
CA GLY A 391 -9.86 3.88 -6.99
C GLY A 391 -9.58 3.99 -8.48
N ASP A 392 -10.20 4.95 -9.16
CA ASP A 392 -10.08 5.11 -10.62
C ASP A 392 -9.07 6.17 -11.07
N THR A 393 -8.46 6.88 -10.11
CA THR A 393 -7.46 7.91 -10.37
C THR A 393 -6.05 7.33 -10.25
N LEU A 394 -5.25 7.48 -11.31
CA LEU A 394 -3.81 7.19 -11.27
C LEU A 394 -3.08 8.17 -10.36
N THR A 395 -2.28 7.68 -9.42
CA THR A 395 -1.52 8.52 -8.49
C THR A 395 -0.02 8.17 -8.47
N GLU A 396 0.79 8.96 -7.77
CA GLU A 396 2.21 8.63 -7.56
C GLU A 396 2.39 7.32 -6.78
N ALA A 397 1.39 6.84 -6.04
CA ALA A 397 1.45 5.55 -5.36
C ALA A 397 1.54 4.40 -6.37
N ASP A 398 0.74 4.45 -7.45
CA ASP A 398 0.78 3.46 -8.52
C ASP A 398 2.13 3.53 -9.26
N VAL A 399 2.60 4.75 -9.57
CA VAL A 399 3.90 4.99 -10.21
C VAL A 399 5.07 4.46 -9.37
N ARG A 400 4.97 4.52 -8.03
CA ARG A 400 6.00 4.03 -7.11
C ARG A 400 5.98 2.51 -6.96
N LEU A 401 4.81 1.89 -7.01
CA LEU A 401 4.61 0.45 -6.92
C LEU A 401 4.99 -0.28 -8.22
N PHE A 402 4.62 0.29 -9.37
CA PHE A 402 4.75 -0.35 -10.69
C PHE A 402 6.15 -0.88 -11.00
N PRO A 403 7.25 -0.12 -10.78
CA PRO A 403 8.59 -0.62 -11.00
C PRO A 403 8.92 -1.93 -10.26
N THR A 404 8.31 -2.17 -9.10
CA THR A 404 8.52 -3.40 -8.34
C THR A 404 7.71 -4.55 -8.92
N ILE A 405 6.41 -4.33 -9.14
CA ILE A 405 5.50 -5.38 -9.64
C ILE A 405 5.86 -5.78 -11.07
N PHE A 406 6.20 -4.83 -11.94
CA PHE A 406 6.66 -5.07 -13.31
C PHE A 406 7.89 -5.99 -13.39
N ARG A 407 8.78 -5.89 -12.38
CA ARG A 407 10.00 -6.71 -12.28
C ARG A 407 9.79 -8.02 -11.53
N PHE A 408 8.65 -8.21 -10.88
CA PHE A 408 8.49 -9.27 -9.89
C PHE A 408 8.63 -10.67 -10.49
N ASP A 409 7.72 -11.07 -11.37
CA ASP A 409 7.75 -12.39 -12.03
C ASP A 409 9.06 -12.67 -12.79
N PRO A 410 9.55 -11.76 -13.67
CA PRO A 410 10.73 -12.02 -14.47
C PRO A 410 12.05 -11.96 -13.69
N ILE A 411 12.06 -11.37 -12.49
CA ILE A 411 13.30 -11.09 -11.75
C ILE A 411 13.18 -11.49 -10.28
N TYR A 412 12.37 -10.79 -9.48
CA TYR A 412 12.41 -10.94 -8.02
C TYR A 412 11.96 -12.31 -7.53
N TYR A 413 11.00 -12.93 -8.24
CA TYR A 413 10.52 -14.28 -7.94
C TYR A 413 11.69 -15.28 -7.81
N THR A 414 12.61 -15.26 -8.78
CA THR A 414 13.78 -16.15 -8.79
C THR A 414 14.99 -15.52 -8.12
N ARG A 415 15.34 -14.27 -8.45
CA ARG A 415 16.58 -13.64 -8.01
C ARG A 415 16.62 -13.36 -6.51
N PHE A 416 15.47 -13.00 -5.94
CA PHE A 416 15.33 -12.63 -4.53
C PHE A 416 14.61 -13.70 -3.72
N ASN A 417 14.39 -14.89 -4.31
CA ASN A 417 13.67 -16.01 -3.70
C ASN A 417 12.26 -15.66 -3.21
N LEU A 418 11.62 -14.59 -3.72
CA LEU A 418 10.23 -14.25 -3.37
C LEU A 418 9.26 -15.14 -4.16
N ASN A 419 9.31 -16.44 -3.89
CA ASN A 419 8.77 -17.49 -4.74
C ASN A 419 7.48 -18.16 -4.21
N GLN A 420 6.70 -17.48 -3.36
CA GLN A 420 5.42 -18.02 -2.88
C GLN A 420 4.40 -18.18 -4.01
N ARG A 421 4.26 -17.15 -4.84
CA ARG A 421 3.30 -17.04 -5.94
C ARG A 421 3.70 -15.89 -6.85
N MET A 422 3.51 -16.06 -8.16
CA MET A 422 3.77 -15.00 -9.15
C MET A 422 2.63 -13.98 -9.20
N VAL A 423 2.91 -12.74 -9.58
CA VAL A 423 1.92 -11.67 -9.82
C VAL A 423 0.88 -12.09 -10.84
N ARG A 424 1.28 -12.79 -11.91
CA ARG A 424 0.32 -13.33 -12.90
C ARG A 424 -0.76 -14.25 -12.32
N ASP A 425 -0.48 -14.88 -11.17
CA ASP A 425 -1.38 -15.79 -10.47
C ASP A 425 -2.19 -15.08 -9.37
N ILE A 426 -2.08 -13.73 -9.29
CA ILE A 426 -2.83 -12.87 -8.36
C ILE A 426 -3.78 -11.99 -9.18
N PRO A 427 -5.07 -12.35 -9.32
CA PRO A 427 -5.95 -11.72 -10.31
C PRO A 427 -6.02 -10.19 -10.23
N SER A 428 -6.12 -9.60 -9.04
CA SER A 428 -6.27 -8.14 -8.93
C SER A 428 -4.98 -7.39 -9.20
N LEU A 429 -3.84 -7.93 -8.76
CA LEU A 429 -2.52 -7.37 -9.10
C LEU A 429 -2.17 -7.54 -10.57
N LYS A 430 -2.50 -8.68 -11.20
CA LYS A 430 -2.32 -8.86 -12.64
C LYS A 430 -3.16 -7.87 -13.44
N ARG A 431 -4.46 -7.74 -13.12
CA ARG A 431 -5.32 -6.72 -13.75
C ARG A 431 -4.78 -5.31 -13.58
N TRP A 432 -4.33 -4.96 -12.38
CA TRP A 432 -3.71 -3.65 -12.12
C TRP A 432 -2.42 -3.44 -12.94
N LEU A 433 -1.56 -4.45 -13.05
CA LEU A 433 -0.34 -4.39 -13.87
C LEU A 433 -0.68 -4.17 -15.35
N ASP A 434 -1.71 -4.86 -15.85
CA ASP A 434 -2.18 -4.74 -17.23
C ASP A 434 -2.79 -3.35 -17.48
N HIS A 435 -3.57 -2.82 -16.54
CA HIS A 435 -4.07 -1.45 -16.60
C HIS A 435 -2.94 -0.43 -16.62
N MET A 436 -1.90 -0.62 -15.81
CA MET A 436 -0.72 0.26 -15.82
C MET A 436 -0.01 0.23 -17.17
N LEU A 437 0.22 -0.96 -17.74
CA LEU A 437 0.88 -1.12 -19.03
C LEU A 437 0.04 -0.59 -20.21
N ALA A 438 -1.30 -0.60 -20.07
CA ALA A 438 -2.21 -0.05 -21.07
C ALA A 438 -2.24 1.49 -21.09
N ILE A 439 -1.69 2.18 -20.08
CA ILE A 439 -1.58 3.64 -20.10
C ILE A 439 -0.57 4.04 -21.18
N PRO A 440 -0.93 4.93 -22.12
CA PRO A 440 -0.02 5.38 -23.17
C PRO A 440 1.33 5.86 -22.63
N GLY A 441 2.42 5.31 -23.18
CA GLY A 441 3.79 5.63 -22.81
C GLY A 441 4.39 4.80 -21.68
N ILE A 442 3.60 4.11 -20.83
CA ILE A 442 4.16 3.31 -19.72
C ILE A 442 4.96 2.12 -20.22
N ALA A 443 4.43 1.35 -21.18
CA ALA A 443 5.16 0.23 -21.78
C ALA A 443 6.47 0.68 -22.48
N GLU A 444 6.43 1.82 -23.19
CA GLU A 444 7.59 2.41 -23.85
C GLU A 444 8.67 2.84 -22.85
N ALA A 445 8.26 3.41 -21.71
CA ALA A 445 9.14 3.79 -20.60
C ALA A 445 9.74 2.57 -19.84
N SER A 446 9.31 1.35 -20.17
CA SER A 446 9.59 0.13 -19.39
C SER A 446 10.47 -0.88 -20.13
N ASN A 447 11.79 -0.73 -20.03
CA ASN A 447 12.73 -1.65 -20.66
C ASN A 447 13.00 -2.90 -19.80
N LEU A 448 12.18 -3.94 -19.98
CA LEU A 448 12.31 -5.20 -19.23
C LEU A 448 13.64 -5.92 -19.49
N GLU A 449 14.20 -5.81 -20.69
CA GLU A 449 15.47 -6.47 -21.04
C GLU A 449 16.63 -5.91 -20.21
N HIS A 450 16.75 -4.58 -20.16
CA HIS A 450 17.71 -3.90 -19.28
C HIS A 450 17.50 -4.30 -17.82
N CYS A 451 16.24 -4.40 -17.37
CA CYS A 451 15.95 -4.90 -16.02
C CYS A 451 16.53 -6.29 -15.80
N ARG A 452 16.17 -7.28 -16.62
CA ARG A 452 16.62 -8.67 -16.47
C ARG A 452 18.14 -8.75 -16.50
N ARG A 453 18.78 -8.18 -17.51
CA ARG A 453 20.25 -8.19 -17.65
C ARG A 453 20.98 -7.37 -16.59
N GLY A 454 20.28 -6.45 -15.92
CA GLY A 454 20.82 -5.67 -14.83
C GLY A 454 20.73 -6.36 -13.48
N TYR A 455 19.81 -7.28 -13.25
CA TYR A 455 19.73 -8.05 -12.00
C TYR A 455 20.39 -9.43 -12.08
N PHE A 456 20.27 -10.07 -13.24
CA PHE A 456 20.98 -11.29 -13.57
C PHE A 456 22.26 -10.97 -14.34
N GLY A 457 23.18 -11.93 -14.45
CA GLY A 457 24.38 -11.73 -15.24
C GLY A 457 25.44 -10.79 -14.63
N ARG A 458 25.37 -10.52 -13.31
CA ARG A 458 26.39 -9.79 -12.55
C ARG A 458 27.16 -10.67 -11.55
N THR A 459 26.62 -11.83 -11.22
CA THR A 459 27.15 -12.72 -10.18
C THR A 459 27.14 -14.16 -10.71
N GLY A 460 28.25 -14.88 -10.57
CA GLY A 460 28.38 -16.26 -11.02
C GLY A 460 28.68 -16.37 -12.52
N ASN A 461 27.94 -17.22 -13.24
CA ASN A 461 28.22 -17.63 -14.62
C ASN A 461 27.67 -16.69 -15.72
N ASN A 462 27.29 -15.47 -15.36
CA ASN A 462 26.74 -14.45 -16.26
C ASN A 462 25.42 -14.82 -16.99
N ILE A 463 24.74 -15.88 -16.59
CA ILE A 463 23.49 -16.32 -17.22
C ILE A 463 22.33 -15.40 -16.84
N VAL A 464 21.52 -15.06 -17.84
CA VAL A 464 20.23 -14.39 -17.68
C VAL A 464 19.14 -15.41 -18.01
N PRO A 465 18.25 -15.78 -17.07
CA PRO A 465 17.14 -16.69 -17.35
C PRO A 465 16.30 -16.18 -18.52
N LEU A 466 15.70 -17.08 -19.31
CA LEU A 466 14.79 -16.72 -20.42
C LEU A 466 13.34 -16.50 -20.00
N GLY A 467 12.91 -17.12 -18.90
CA GLY A 467 11.54 -17.08 -18.40
C GLY A 467 11.39 -16.27 -17.10
N PRO A 468 10.15 -16.15 -16.58
CA PRO A 468 8.91 -16.31 -17.34
C PRO A 468 8.83 -15.29 -18.50
N ARG A 469 8.18 -15.67 -19.60
CA ARG A 469 7.80 -14.72 -20.65
C ARG A 469 6.54 -14.01 -20.20
N TYR A 470 6.58 -12.69 -20.09
CA TYR A 470 5.38 -11.90 -19.93
C TYR A 470 4.56 -12.03 -21.22
N ARG A 471 3.36 -12.61 -21.13
CA ARG A 471 2.37 -12.56 -22.21
C ARG A 471 1.37 -11.47 -21.81
N PRO A 472 1.33 -10.33 -22.51
CA PRO A 472 0.31 -9.32 -22.27
C PRO A 472 -1.09 -9.91 -22.43
#